data_AF-H0A454-F1
#
_entry.id   AF-H0A454-F1
#
_cell.length_a   1.000
_cell.length_b   1.000
_cell.length_c   1.000
_cell.angle_alpha   90.00
_cell.angle_beta   90.00
_cell.angle_gamma   90.00
#
_symmetry.space_group_name_H-M   'P 1'
#
loop_
_entity.id
_entity.type
_entity.pdbx_description
1 polymer ?
#
loop_
_entity_poly.entity_id
_entity_poly.type
_entity_poly.pdbx_seq_one_letter_code
_entity_poly.pdbx_strand_id
1 'polypeptide(L)' 'MWITADGRVRHNLLPNGRYDEARGNRESAYQGRYEVRDSDIFYWDDTGFTADGRFIDGVLYHGGMILYRRD' A
#
# COMPACT_ATOMS: atom_id res chain seq x y z
N MET A 1 4.31 -8.46 1.90
CA MET A 1 3.67 -7.32 2.62
C MET A 1 4.62 -6.14 2.62
N TRP A 2 4.14 -4.92 2.36
CA TRP A 2 4.94 -3.68 2.42
C TRP A 2 4.84 -3.02 3.78
N ILE A 3 5.96 -2.56 4.34
CA ILE A 3 5.99 -2.02 5.70
C ILE A 3 6.91 -0.80 5.78
N THR A 4 6.51 0.25 6.51
CA THR A 4 7.43 1.37 6.80
C THR A 4 8.59 0.91 7.69
N ALA A 5 9.71 1.63 7.65
CA ALA A 5 10.90 1.28 8.43
C ALA A 5 10.62 1.17 9.95
N ASP A 6 9.72 2.02 10.47
CA ASP A 6 9.29 2.03 11.87
C ASP A 6 8.19 1.00 12.19
N GLY A 7 7.68 0.28 11.18
CA GLY A 7 6.68 -0.77 11.34
C GLY A 7 5.25 -0.29 11.61
N ARG A 8 4.99 1.02 11.69
CA ARG A 8 3.66 1.53 12.03
C ARG A 8 2.68 1.42 10.87
N VAL A 9 3.13 1.48 9.62
CA VAL A 9 2.24 1.27 8.46
C VAL A 9 2.58 -0.05 7.80
N ARG A 10 1.56 -0.91 7.65
CA ARG A 10 1.64 -2.23 7.04
C ARG A 10 0.62 -2.31 5.92
N HIS A 11 1.09 -2.54 4.71
CA HIS A 11 0.32 -2.48 3.50
C HIS A 11 0.37 -3.84 2.80
N ASN A 12 -0.77 -4.52 2.78
CA ASN A 12 -0.94 -5.84 2.18
C ASN A 12 -1.58 -5.69 0.81
N LEU A 13 -0.86 -6.10 -0.24
CA LEU A 13 -1.42 -6.27 -1.58
C LEU A 13 -1.87 -7.73 -1.72
N LEU A 14 -3.19 -7.93 -1.81
CA LEU A 14 -3.84 -9.23 -1.87
C LEU A 14 -3.94 -9.72 -3.32
N PRO A 15 -3.84 -11.04 -3.57
CA PRO A 15 -3.82 -11.61 -4.93
C PRO A 15 -5.13 -11.41 -5.71
N ASN A 16 -6.22 -11.04 -5.04
CA ASN A 16 -7.49 -10.69 -5.67
C ASN A 16 -7.56 -9.23 -6.17
N GLY A 17 -6.43 -8.51 -6.21
CA GLY A 17 -6.37 -7.11 -6.64
C GLY A 17 -6.91 -6.13 -5.60
N ARG A 18 -7.02 -6.55 -4.33
CA ARG A 18 -7.41 -5.71 -3.20
C ARG A 18 -6.20 -5.35 -2.36
N TYR A 19 -6.24 -4.20 -1.70
CA TYR A 19 -5.24 -3.86 -0.69
C TYR A 19 -5.90 -3.68 0.67
N ASP A 20 -5.11 -3.92 1.72
CA ASP A 20 -5.44 -3.63 3.11
C ASP A 20 -4.25 -2.91 3.74
N GLU A 21 -4.50 -1.71 4.27
CA GLU A 21 -3.49 -0.92 4.98
C GLU A 21 -3.86 -0.83 6.46
N ALA A 22 -2.96 -1.28 7.32
CA ALA A 22 -3.03 -1.11 8.76
C ALA A 22 -2.08 0.00 9.22
N ARG A 23 -2.53 0.81 10.19
CA ARG A 23 -1.76 1.90 10.79
C ARG A 23 -1.75 1.80 12.32
N GLY A 24 -0.58 1.58 12.91
CA GLY A 24 -0.39 1.39 14.35
C GLY A 24 -1.22 0.20 14.85
N ASN A 25 -2.14 0.47 15.77
CA ASN A 25 -3.06 -0.53 16.33
C ASN A 25 -4.37 -0.65 15.53
N ARG A 26 -4.61 0.22 14.55
CA ARG A 26 -5.78 0.15 13.69
C ARG A 26 -5.48 -0.75 12.51
N GLU A 27 -5.99 -1.98 12.59
CA GLU A 27 -6.06 -2.88 11.45
C GLU A 27 -7.05 -2.34 10.42
N SER A 28 -6.81 -2.59 9.14
CA SER A 28 -7.70 -2.20 8.05
C SER A 28 -8.12 -0.73 8.07
N ALA A 29 -7.14 0.15 8.27
CA ALA A 29 -7.35 1.59 8.25
C ALA A 29 -7.87 2.08 6.89
N TYR A 30 -7.35 1.49 5.80
CA TYR A 30 -7.79 1.71 4.43
C TYR A 30 -7.87 0.39 3.68
N GLN A 31 -8.86 0.25 2.82
CA GLN A 31 -9.10 -0.95 2.04
C GLN A 31 -9.73 -0.56 0.71
N GLY A 32 -9.36 -1.27 -0.35
CA GLY A 32 -9.90 -0.98 -1.66
C GLY A 32 -9.29 -1.84 -2.74
N ARG A 33 -9.49 -1.45 -3.98
CA ARG A 33 -8.82 -2.07 -5.13
C ARG A 33 -7.49 -1.36 -5.39
N TYR A 34 -6.55 -2.10 -5.94
CA TYR A 34 -5.33 -1.53 -6.50
C TYR A 34 -5.10 -2.01 -7.92
N GLU A 35 -4.25 -1.30 -8.65
CA GLU A 35 -3.82 -1.66 -9.98
C GLU A 35 -2.35 -1.25 -10.15
N VAL A 36 -1.52 -2.14 -10.68
CA VAL A 36 -0.12 -1.85 -10.97
C VAL A 36 0.03 -1.71 -12.48
N ARG A 37 0.64 -0.60 -12.92
CA ARG A 37 1.00 -0.32 -14.30
C ARG A 37 2.49 -0.01 -14.36
N ASP A 38 3.25 -0.88 -15.01
CA ASP A 38 4.72 -0.81 -15.02
C ASP A 38 5.29 -0.76 -13.59
N SER A 39 5.79 0.42 -13.18
CA SER A 39 6.31 0.68 -11.84
C SER A 39 5.38 1.51 -10.98
N ASP A 40 4.27 2.01 -11.51
CA ASP A 40 3.31 2.82 -10.75
C ASP A 40 2.17 1.93 -10.23
N ILE A 41 1.68 2.23 -9.03
CA ILE A 41 0.53 1.58 -8.41
C ILE A 41 -0.54 2.62 -8.10
N PHE A 42 -1.77 2.28 -8.42
CA PHE A 42 -2.95 3.12 -8.21
C PHE A 42 -3.90 2.42 -7.26
N TYR A 43 -4.55 3.20 -6.40
CA TYR A 43 -5.45 2.75 -5.36
C TYR A 43 -6.79 3.47 -5.50
N TRP A 44 -7.86 2.71 -5.31
CA TRP A 44 -9.21 3.22 -5.16
C TRP A 44 -9.79 2.60 -3.90
N ASP A 45 -9.86 3.41 -2.86
CA ASP A 45 -10.40 3.03 -1.57
C ASP A 45 -11.93 2.90 -1.65
N ASP A 46 -12.50 1.98 -0.88
CA ASP A 46 -13.95 1.73 -0.86
C ASP A 46 -14.74 2.95 -0.35
N THR A 47 -14.09 3.90 0.34
CA THR A 47 -14.69 5.16 0.79
C THR A 47 -14.69 6.27 -0.28
N GLY A 48 -14.11 6.00 -1.45
CA GLY A 48 -14.10 6.94 -2.59
C GLY A 48 -12.83 7.79 -2.71
N PHE A 49 -11.81 7.54 -1.90
CA PHE A 49 -10.49 8.18 -2.05
C PHE A 49 -9.64 7.45 -3.10
N THR A 50 -8.82 8.20 -3.82
CA THR A 50 -7.82 7.64 -4.75
C THR A 50 -6.42 8.01 -4.31
N ALA A 51 -5.48 7.09 -4.47
CA ALA A 51 -4.09 7.35 -4.16
C ALA A 51 -3.18 6.67 -5.19
N ASP A 52 -1.94 7.10 -5.24
CA ASP A 52 -0.93 6.54 -6.11
C ASP A 52 0.38 6.30 -5.37
N GLY A 53 1.22 5.47 -5.95
CA GLY A 53 2.56 5.19 -5.50
C GLY A 53 3.42 4.64 -6.62
N ARG A 54 4.71 4.48 -6.35
CA ARG A 54 5.68 3.99 -7.31
C ARG A 54 6.65 3.01 -6.68
N PHE A 55 6.92 1.95 -7.40
CA PHE A 55 7.99 1.00 -7.15
C PHE A 55 9.30 1.55 -7.72
N ILE A 56 10.31 1.69 -6.86
CA ILE A 56 11.68 2.05 -7.24
C ILE A 56 12.58 1.02 -6.58
N ASP A 57 13.30 0.23 -7.37
CA ASP A 57 14.21 -0.82 -6.90
C ASP A 57 13.59 -1.78 -5.85
N GLY A 58 12.31 -2.12 -6.04
CA GLY A 58 11.56 -3.01 -5.15
C GLY A 58 11.03 -2.36 -3.86
N VAL A 59 11.23 -1.05 -3.69
CA VAL A 59 10.69 -0.23 -2.59
C VAL A 59 9.45 0.51 -3.07
N LEU A 60 8.39 0.55 -2.27
CA LEU A 60 7.17 1.29 -2.57
C LEU A 60 7.24 2.70 -1.97
N TYR A 61 7.16 3.71 -2.82
CA TYR A 61 6.98 5.11 -2.46
C TYR A 61 5.52 5.48 -2.64
N HIS A 62 4.81 5.78 -1.55
CA HIS A 62 3.36 5.99 -1.59
C HIS A 62 2.92 7.00 -0.53
N GLY A 63 2.18 8.04 -0.92
CA GLY A 63 1.60 9.01 0.03
C GLY A 63 2.62 9.67 0.97
N GLY A 64 3.84 9.93 0.49
CA GLY A 64 4.96 10.46 1.29
C GLY A 64 5.65 9.42 2.19
N MET A 65 5.23 8.17 2.15
CA MET A 65 5.80 7.06 2.90
C MET A 65 6.74 6.23 2.01
N ILE A 66 7.74 5.62 2.64
CA ILE A 66 8.64 4.64 2.03
C ILE A 66 8.38 3.30 2.70
N LEU A 67 7.96 2.31 1.91
CA LEU A 67 7.61 0.98 2.38
C LEU A 67 8.49 -0.08 1.72
N TYR A 68 8.95 -1.02 2.54
CA TYR A 68 9.88 -2.05 2.16
C TYR A 68 9.22 -3.42 2.07
N ARG A 69 9.78 -4.28 1.22
CA ARG A 69 9.41 -5.67 1.10
C ARG A 69 9.69 -6.46 2.35
N ARG A 70 8.62 -6.94 2.99
CA ARG A 70 8.66 -7.99 4.01
C ARG A 70 8.05 -9.26 3.42
N ASP A 71 8.86 -10.32 3.42
CA ASP A 71 8.45 -11.70 3.14
C ASP A 71 7.29 -12.13 4.05
#